data_AF-A0A329RH35-F1
#
_entry.id   AF-A0A329RH35-F1
#
_cell.length_a   1.000
_cell.length_b   1.000
_cell.length_c   1.000
_cell.angle_alpha   90.00
_cell.angle_beta   90.00
_cell.angle_gamma   90.00
#
_symmetry.space_group_name_H-M   'P 1'
#
loop_
_entity.id
_entity.type
_entity.pdbx_description
1 polymer ?
#
loop_
_entity_poly.entity_id
_entity_poly.type
_entity_poly.pdbx_seq_one_letter_code
_entity_poly.pdbx_strand_id
1 'polypeptide(L)' 'MDLKYHKVRDYHERGEFEVRYCPSTDMLADIFTKSLGPTLFRKFRQQLNVMPIPVAVEEDIAASLRAS' A
#
# COMPACT_ATOMS: atom_id res chain seq x y z
N MET A 1 25.98 19.49 11.26
CA MET A 1 24.91 19.24 10.27
C MET A 1 23.93 18.29 10.94
N ASP A 2 23.25 18.75 12.00
CA ASP A 2 22.66 17.84 13.03
C ASP A 2 21.14 17.92 13.14
N LEU A 3 20.50 18.92 12.52
CA LEU A 3 19.09 19.23 12.75
C LEU A 3 18.11 18.11 12.33
N LYS A 4 18.49 17.25 11.36
CA LYS A 4 17.56 16.25 10.79
C LYS A 4 17.39 15.01 11.68
N TYR A 5 18.43 14.57 12.36
CA TYR A 5 18.37 13.40 13.25
C TYR A 5 17.60 13.69 14.54
N HIS A 6 17.56 14.96 14.96
CA HIS A 6 16.80 15.36 16.15
C HIS A 6 15.30 15.44 15.91
N LYS A 7 14.82 15.67 14.68
CA LYS A 7 13.39 15.94 14.45
C LYS A 7 12.49 14.72 14.67
N VAL A 8 12.92 13.55 14.21
CA VAL A 8 12.18 12.29 14.45
C VAL A 8 12.15 11.95 15.93
N ARG A 9 13.29 12.13 16.62
CA ARG A 9 13.41 11.90 18.06
C ARG A 9 12.57 12.89 18.88
N ASP A 10 12.59 14.17 18.55
CA ASP A 10 11.78 15.21 19.19
C ASP A 10 10.28 14.88 19.09
N TYR A 11 9.79 14.52 17.89
CA TYR A 11 8.40 14.11 17.72
C TYR A 11 8.04 12.85 18.51
N HIS A 12 8.94 11.88 18.61
CA HIS A 12 8.74 10.70 19.46
C HIS A 12 8.72 11.06 20.95
N GLU A 13 9.68 11.87 21.43
CA GLU A 13 9.75 12.32 22.82
C GLU A 13 8.53 13.20 23.22
N ARG A 14 7.95 13.91 22.25
CA ARG A 14 6.68 14.65 22.40
C ARG A 14 5.43 13.77 22.31
N GLY A 15 5.56 12.50 21.96
CA GLY A 15 4.44 11.57 21.83
C GLY A 15 3.57 11.77 20.59
N GLU A 16 4.08 12.41 19.54
CA GLU A 16 3.36 12.59 18.26
C GLU A 16 3.17 11.26 17.51
N PHE A 17 4.04 10.28 17.77
CA PHE A 17 3.92 8.91 17.30
C PHE A 17 4.66 7.95 18.22
N GLU A 18 4.39 6.66 18.08
CA GLU A 18 5.07 5.60 18.82
C GLU A 18 5.96 4.77 17.91
N VAL A 19 7.11 4.34 18.41
CA VAL A 19 7.98 3.39 17.73
C VAL A 19 7.65 1.98 18.23
N ARG A 20 7.18 1.12 17.33
CA ARG A 20 6.90 -0.29 17.62
C ARG A 20 7.59 -1.18 16.60
N TYR A 21 8.09 -2.33 17.05
CA TYR A 21 8.58 -3.35 16.14
C TYR A 21 7.44 -3.86 15.25
N CYS A 22 7.68 -3.89 13.94
CA CYS A 22 6.76 -4.43 12.96
C CYS A 22 7.52 -5.45 12.10
N PRO A 23 7.16 -6.74 12.12
CA PRO A 23 7.81 -7.73 11.27
C PRO A 23 7.49 -7.48 9.79
N SER A 24 8.38 -7.89 8.90
CA SER A 24 8.20 -7.73 7.44
C SER A 24 6.93 -8.39 6.89
N THR A 25 6.33 -9.32 7.64
CA THR A 25 5.03 -9.91 7.29
C THR A 25 3.88 -8.91 7.35
N ASP A 26 4.03 -7.83 8.11
CA ASP A 26 2.99 -6.83 8.40
C ASP A 26 3.42 -5.39 8.09
N MET A 27 4.70 -5.16 7.76
CA MET A 27 5.24 -3.86 7.39
C MET A 27 4.81 -3.45 5.97
N LEU A 28 3.62 -2.86 5.83
CA LEU A 28 3.05 -2.45 4.54
C LEU A 28 4.00 -1.62 3.66
N ALA A 29 4.87 -0.81 4.27
CA ALA A 29 5.85 0.03 3.56
C ALA A 29 6.92 -0.77 2.79
N ASP A 30 7.11 -2.06 3.11
CA ASP A 30 8.09 -2.92 2.45
C ASP A 30 7.79 -3.08 0.95
N ILE A 31 6.53 -2.99 0.54
CA ILE A 31 6.14 -3.08 -0.88
C ILE A 31 6.79 -2.00 -1.75
N PHE A 32 7.18 -0.86 -1.17
CA PHE A 32 7.81 0.24 -1.88
C PHE A 32 9.34 0.22 -1.84
N THR A 33 9.94 -0.60 -0.99
CA THR A 33 11.38 -0.50 -0.66
C THR A 33 12.15 -1.81 -0.79
N LYS A 34 11.46 -2.95 -0.83
CA LYS A 34 12.07 -4.28 -0.86
C LYS A 34 11.55 -5.11 -2.04
N SER A 35 12.40 -6.01 -2.52
CA SER A 35 12.00 -7.09 -3.42
C SER A 35 11.24 -8.16 -2.62
N LEU A 36 9.92 -8.20 -2.73
CA LEU A 36 9.07 -9.12 -1.99
C LEU A 36 8.72 -10.37 -2.81
N GLY A 37 8.61 -11.51 -2.11
CA GLY A 37 8.05 -12.72 -2.69
C GLY A 37 6.56 -12.55 -3.05
N PRO A 38 6.01 -13.38 -3.96
CA PRO A 38 4.66 -13.20 -4.50
C PRO A 38 3.56 -13.12 -3.46
N THR A 39 3.67 -13.91 -2.38
CA THR A 39 2.67 -13.96 -1.30
C THR A 39 2.58 -12.63 -0.55
N LEU A 40 3.72 -12.09 -0.09
CA LEU A 40 3.75 -10.82 0.63
C LEU A 40 3.39 -9.65 -0.29
N PHE A 41 3.88 -9.66 -1.53
CA PHE A 41 3.52 -8.65 -2.51
C PHE A 41 2.00 -8.60 -2.74
N ARG A 42 1.34 -9.75 -2.95
CA ARG A 42 -0.12 -9.81 -3.12
C ARG A 42 -0.88 -9.31 -1.89
N LYS A 43 -0.47 -9.72 -0.69
CA LYS A 43 -1.06 -9.25 0.58
C LYS A 43 -1.02 -7.72 0.67
N PHE A 44 0.16 -7.13 0.51
CA PHE A 44 0.33 -5.68 0.63
C PHE A 44 -0.33 -4.91 -0.51
N ARG A 45 -0.33 -5.45 -1.74
CA ARG A 45 -1.07 -4.88 -2.88
C ARG A 45 -2.56 -4.77 -2.59
N GLN A 46 -3.17 -5.82 -2.02
CA GLN A 46 -4.57 -5.81 -1.61
C GLN A 46 -4.85 -4.81 -0.49
N GLN A 47 -3.97 -4.70 0.50
CA GLN A 47 -4.10 -3.71 1.58
C GLN A 47 -4.05 -2.26 1.07
N LEU A 48 -3.31 -2.00 -0.01
CA LEU A 48 -3.29 -0.71 -0.71
C LEU A 48 -4.49 -0.50 -1.65
N ASN A 49 -5.43 -1.45 -1.69
CA ASN A 49 -6.56 -1.46 -2.62
C ASN A 49 -6.14 -1.40 -4.10
N VAL A 50 -4.94 -1.88 -4.43
CA VAL A 50 -4.47 -2.00 -5.81
C VAL A 50 -5.00 -3.33 -6.35
N MET A 51 -6.12 -3.28 -7.06
CA MET A 51 -6.80 -4.48 -7.56
C MET A 51 -6.44 -4.77 -9.01
N PRO A 52 -6.68 -6.00 -9.52
CA PRO A 52 -6.60 -6.23 -10.95
C PRO A 52 -7.70 -5.38 -11.60
N ILE A 53 -7.42 -4.85 -12.78
CA ILE A 53 -8.47 -4.20 -13.58
C ILE A 53 -9.50 -5.29 -13.93
N PRO A 54 -10.78 -5.13 -13.58
CA PRO A 54 -11.82 -6.02 -14.07
C PRO A 54 -11.83 -5.94 -15.59
N VAL A 55 -11.62 -7.07 -16.27
CA VAL A 55 -11.70 -7.13 -17.74
C VAL A 55 -13.18 -7.18 -18.12
N ALA A 56 -13.86 -6.04 -17.96
CA ALA A 56 -15.24 -5.84 -18.38
C ALA A 56 -15.27 -4.61 -19.30
N VAL A 57 -14.85 -4.80 -20.55
CA VAL A 57 -14.99 -3.77 -21.59
C VAL A 57 -15.27 -4.42 -22.95
N GLU A 58 -16.25 -5.33 -23.03
CA GLU A 58 -16.83 -5.72 -24.33
C GLU A 58 -18.34 -6.04 -24.21
N GLU A 59 -18.82 -6.52 -23.06
CA GLU A 59 -20.23 -6.93 -22.91
C GLU A 59 -21.20 -5.76 -22.63
N ASP A 60 -20.76 -4.66 -21.99
CA ASP A 60 -21.64 -3.54 -21.64
C ASP A 60 -22.07 -2.67 -22.84
N ILE A 61 -21.21 -2.57 -23.87
CA ILE A 61 -21.54 -1.86 -25.12
C ILE A 61 -22.56 -2.68 -25.92
N ALA A 62 -22.40 -4.00 -25.96
CA ALA A 62 -23.28 -4.90 -26.69
C ALA A 62 -24.65 -5.08 -26.00
N ALA A 63 -24.74 -4.86 -24.68
CA ALA A 63 -26.00 -4.84 -23.94
C ALA A 63 -26.80 -3.55 -24.21
N SER A 64 -26.13 -2.39 -24.28
CA SER A 64 -26.80 -1.11 -24.58
C SER A 64 -27.33 -1.02 -26.02
N LEU A 65 -26.64 -1.64 -26.99
CA LEU A 65 -27.08 -1.68 -28.39
C LEU A 65 -28.26 -2.62 -28.68
N ARG A 66 -28.54 -3.59 -27.79
CA ARG A 66 -29.70 -4.50 -27.91
C ARG A 66 -30.97 -3.94 -27.27
N ALA A 67 -30.86 -2.87 -26.50
CA ALA A 67 -31.95 -2.22 -25.80
C ALA A 67 -32.48 -0.94 -26.49
N SER A 68 -32.02 -0.64 -27.71
CA SER A 68 -32.52 0.45 -28.58
C SER A 68 -33.14 -0.08 -29.86
#